data_AF-A0A7Y6PJ54-F1
#
_entry.id   AF-A0A7Y6PJ54-F1
#
_cell.length_a   1.000
_cell.length_b   1.000
_cell.length_c   1.000
_cell.angle_alpha   90.00
_cell.angle_beta   90.00
_cell.angle_gamma   90.00
#
_symmetry.space_group_name_H-M   'P 1'
#
loop_
_entity.id
_entity.type
_entity.pdbx_description
1 polymer ?
#
loop_
_entity_poly.entity_id
_entity_poly.type
_entity_poly.pdbx_seq_one_letter_code
_entity_poly.pdbx_strand_id
1 'polypeptide(L)'
;MSTNLIPRFSLSEPGVSDPKHYRRRVTWLAIIHAALFLTALTGDVLLAWRGEFFVTLAQRSNVETLTIAFFLVLFAYFAFVTAPGALGAVRIGWFHVRARLARDRARLEAQRVEAMGKRTASARAAFDRAVELEGAPGKPWEIEIRDEVASLGRLRFDGVRVEQLGTFRASNTFLGYVEQKLRDLTRHEISIVQWASTHEQEYLMYVASTEASRSLGAALGVTAWPTLVLSEDTRKQLEREVSEVCGALRDEAFLPDWEFEGEHKLPIIPEPLGIISLSRSERRVDPLSSMTAALITIGLVVGLICFFLARPPWIPGR
;
A
#
# COMPACT_ATOMS: atom_id res chain seq x y z
N MET A 1 -36.17 -8.38 -5.34
CA MET A 1 -34.88 -7.70 -5.05
C MET A 1 -33.81 -8.77 -5.01
N SER A 2 -33.17 -9.01 -6.15
CA SER A 2 -32.19 -10.09 -6.29
C SER A 2 -30.84 -9.61 -5.81
N THR A 3 -30.30 -10.30 -4.81
CA THR A 3 -28.95 -10.21 -4.29
C THR A 3 -27.95 -10.47 -5.41
N ASN A 4 -27.33 -9.40 -5.92
CA ASN A 4 -26.13 -9.48 -6.75
C ASN A 4 -24.95 -9.88 -5.85
N LEU A 5 -24.83 -11.18 -5.60
CA LEU A 5 -23.60 -11.82 -5.13
C LEU A 5 -22.61 -11.89 -6.30
N ILE A 6 -22.06 -10.73 -6.67
CA ILE A 6 -20.77 -10.74 -7.38
C ILE A 6 -19.73 -11.13 -6.33
N PRO A 7 -18.94 -12.19 -6.53
CA PRO A 7 -17.99 -12.63 -5.53
C PRO A 7 -17.02 -11.50 -5.19
N ARG A 8 -16.98 -11.10 -3.92
CA ARG A 8 -16.03 -10.12 -3.34
C ARG A 8 -14.55 -10.50 -3.58
N PHE A 9 -14.28 -11.69 -4.12
CA PHE A 9 -12.96 -12.21 -4.45
C PHE A 9 -12.18 -11.43 -5.52
N SER A 10 -12.83 -10.70 -6.44
CA SER A 10 -12.10 -10.13 -7.58
C SER A 10 -11.36 -8.82 -7.31
N LEU A 11 -11.68 -8.13 -6.21
CA LEU A 11 -11.12 -6.81 -5.84
C LEU A 11 -10.86 -6.70 -4.32
N SER A 12 -10.84 -7.82 -3.62
CA SER A 12 -10.15 -7.87 -2.32
C SER A 12 -8.66 -7.64 -2.62
N GLU A 13 -7.97 -6.80 -1.85
CA GLU A 13 -6.50 -6.71 -1.90
C GLU A 13 -5.96 -8.13 -2.05
N PRO A 14 -5.07 -8.41 -3.03
CA PRO A 14 -4.57 -9.77 -3.23
C PRO A 14 -3.98 -10.23 -1.90
N GLY A 15 -4.76 -11.08 -1.23
CA GLY A 15 -4.61 -11.35 0.19
C GLY A 15 -3.20 -11.81 0.42
N VAL A 16 -2.47 -11.10 1.25
CA VAL A 16 -1.15 -11.55 1.65
C VAL A 16 -1.35 -12.75 2.57
N SER A 17 -1.44 -13.93 1.97
CA SER A 17 -1.84 -15.17 2.64
C SER A 17 -0.71 -15.78 3.48
N ASP A 18 0.53 -15.42 3.20
CA ASP A 18 1.72 -16.04 3.78
C ASP A 18 2.86 -15.00 3.94
N PRO A 19 3.68 -15.11 4.99
CA PRO A 19 4.90 -14.31 5.17
C PRO A 19 5.79 -14.16 3.92
N LYS A 20 5.97 -15.21 3.11
CA LYS A 20 6.71 -15.18 1.85
C LYS A 20 6.03 -14.30 0.81
N HIS A 21 4.70 -14.37 0.70
CA HIS A 21 3.92 -13.48 -0.16
C HIS A 21 4.08 -12.02 0.30
N TYR A 22 4.08 -11.77 1.61
CA TYR A 22 4.31 -10.43 2.18
C TYR A 22 5.68 -9.89 1.77
N ARG A 23 6.74 -10.68 2.01
CA ARG A 23 8.10 -10.31 1.63
C ARG A 23 8.21 -10.04 0.13
N ARG A 24 7.60 -10.90 -0.71
CA ARG A 24 7.62 -10.72 -2.17
C ARG A 24 6.93 -9.43 -2.59
N ARG A 25 5.79 -9.11 -1.97
CA ARG A 25 5.06 -7.85 -2.19
C ARG A 25 5.90 -6.63 -1.83
N VAL A 26 6.52 -6.61 -0.65
CA VAL A 26 7.42 -5.51 -0.23
C VAL A 26 8.61 -5.36 -1.20
N THR A 27 9.17 -6.49 -1.63
CA THR A 27 10.28 -6.50 -2.60
C THR A 27 9.85 -5.90 -3.94
N TRP A 28 8.68 -6.30 -4.46
CA TRP A 28 8.13 -5.74 -5.69
C TRP A 28 7.82 -4.25 -5.56
N LEU A 29 7.26 -3.84 -4.43
CA LEU A 29 6.98 -2.44 -4.17
C LEU A 29 8.28 -1.60 -4.20
N ALA A 30 9.35 -2.09 -3.58
CA ALA A 30 10.67 -1.45 -3.65
C ALA A 30 11.19 -1.36 -5.09
N ILE A 31 11.09 -2.44 -5.85
CA ILE A 31 11.50 -2.47 -7.27
C ILE A 31 10.71 -1.46 -8.10
N ILE A 32 9.39 -1.39 -7.93
CA ILE A 32 8.53 -0.49 -8.70
C ILE A 32 8.85 0.97 -8.38
N HIS A 33 9.05 1.32 -7.12
CA HIS A 33 9.48 2.68 -6.76
C HIS A 33 10.80 3.05 -7.43
N ALA A 34 11.81 2.17 -7.36
CA ALA A 34 13.10 2.42 -8.00
C ALA A 34 12.98 2.49 -9.53
N ALA A 35 12.23 1.58 -10.15
CA ALA A 35 12.04 1.55 -11.59
C ALA A 35 11.28 2.76 -12.10
N LEU A 36 10.21 3.18 -11.41
CA LEU A 36 9.42 4.36 -11.77
C LEU A 36 10.26 5.63 -11.66
N PHE A 37 11.05 5.76 -10.59
CA PHE A 37 11.99 6.88 -10.41
C PHE A 37 13.02 6.94 -11.55
N LEU A 38 13.69 5.82 -11.85
CA LEU A 38 14.70 5.74 -12.90
C LEU A 38 14.11 6.00 -14.29
N THR A 39 12.91 5.49 -14.55
CA THR A 39 12.22 5.67 -15.84
C THR A 39 11.81 7.13 -16.02
N ALA A 40 11.25 7.76 -14.99
CA ALA A 40 10.89 9.18 -15.01
C ALA A 40 12.13 10.06 -15.24
N LEU A 41 13.22 9.81 -14.49
CA LEU A 41 14.49 10.52 -14.66
C LEU A 41 15.07 10.34 -16.07
N THR A 42 14.98 9.13 -16.63
CA THR A 42 15.41 8.86 -18.00
C THR A 42 14.58 9.65 -19.00
N GLY A 43 13.25 9.73 -18.81
CA GLY A 43 12.36 10.54 -19.62
C GLY A 43 12.76 12.02 -19.62
N ASP A 44 13.00 12.59 -18.45
CA ASP A 44 13.47 13.98 -18.30
C ASP A 44 14.80 14.22 -19.01
N VAL A 45 15.78 13.34 -18.80
CA VAL A 45 17.10 13.45 -19.44
C VAL A 45 17.00 13.35 -20.96
N LEU A 46 16.16 12.45 -21.50
CA LEU A 46 15.98 12.30 -22.95
C LEU A 46 15.32 13.54 -23.56
N LEU A 47 14.30 14.09 -22.91
CA LEU A 47 13.63 15.31 -23.38
C LEU A 47 14.55 16.53 -23.30
N ALA A 48 15.31 16.68 -22.22
CA ALA A 48 16.25 17.79 -22.05
C ALA A 48 17.46 17.69 -23.01
N TRP A 49 18.06 16.51 -23.14
CA TRP A 49 19.24 16.29 -23.99
C TRP A 49 18.94 16.47 -25.47
N ARG A 50 17.73 16.12 -25.91
CA ARG A 50 17.25 16.35 -27.28
C ARG A 50 16.30 17.53 -27.38
N GLY A 51 16.41 18.49 -26.45
CA GLY A 51 15.62 19.70 -26.42
C GLY A 51 15.65 20.46 -27.75
N GLU A 52 16.82 20.57 -28.41
CA GLU A 52 16.92 21.21 -29.73
C GLU A 52 16.11 20.47 -30.81
N PHE A 53 16.14 19.13 -30.82
CA PHE A 53 15.37 18.32 -31.76
C PHE A 53 13.86 18.47 -31.54
N PHE A 54 13.42 18.40 -30.29
CA PHE A 54 12.02 18.57 -29.93
C PHE A 54 11.53 20.01 -30.13
N VAL A 55 12.38 21.01 -29.89
CA VAL A 55 12.09 22.43 -30.17
C VAL A 55 11.97 22.67 -31.68
N THR A 56 12.80 22.04 -32.51
CA THR A 56 12.67 22.15 -33.98
C THR A 56 11.41 21.50 -34.54
N LEU A 57 10.92 20.42 -33.93
CA LEU A 57 9.58 19.88 -34.21
C LEU A 57 8.50 20.85 -33.71
N ALA A 58 8.59 21.25 -32.45
CA ALA A 58 7.58 22.04 -31.76
C ALA A 58 7.40 23.48 -32.29
N GLN A 59 8.40 24.03 -32.98
CA GLN A 59 8.25 25.28 -33.74
C GLN A 59 7.19 25.18 -34.86
N ARG A 60 6.74 23.98 -35.23
CA ARG A 60 5.64 23.77 -36.19
C ARG A 60 4.25 23.81 -35.54
N SER A 61 4.11 23.62 -34.23
CA SER A 61 2.80 23.76 -33.55
C SER A 61 2.90 24.07 -32.05
N ASN A 62 2.09 25.02 -31.57
CA ASN A 62 1.96 25.33 -30.13
C ASN A 62 1.59 24.09 -29.28
N VAL A 63 0.91 23.11 -29.88
CA VAL A 63 0.48 21.87 -29.22
C VAL A 63 1.68 20.99 -28.85
N GLU A 64 2.68 20.89 -29.71
CA GLU A 64 3.88 20.09 -29.46
C GLU A 64 4.73 20.68 -28.32
N THR A 65 4.90 22.01 -28.30
CA THR A 65 5.63 22.70 -27.22
C THR A 65 4.96 22.45 -25.87
N LEU A 66 3.63 22.59 -25.82
CA LEU A 66 2.85 22.33 -24.61
C LEU A 66 2.95 20.86 -24.18
N THR A 67 2.96 19.93 -25.12
CA THR A 67 3.07 18.49 -24.85
C THR A 67 4.43 18.12 -24.25
N ILE A 68 5.53 18.68 -24.77
CA ILE A 68 6.88 18.47 -24.21
C ILE A 68 6.97 19.06 -22.81
N ALA A 69 6.47 20.28 -22.61
CA ALA A 69 6.45 20.93 -21.30
C ALA A 69 5.63 20.11 -20.29
N PHE A 70 4.48 19.59 -20.71
CA PHE A 70 3.66 18.68 -19.91
C PHE A 70 4.42 17.43 -19.50
N PHE A 71 5.11 16.76 -20.44
CA PHE A 71 5.88 15.56 -20.11
C PHE A 71 7.06 15.82 -19.17
N LEU A 72 7.78 16.93 -19.33
CA LEU A 72 8.82 17.34 -18.39
C LEU A 72 8.27 17.54 -16.98
N VAL A 73 7.15 18.25 -16.84
CA VAL A 73 6.50 18.45 -15.53
C VAL A 73 6.01 17.12 -14.97
N LEU A 74 5.43 16.26 -15.81
CA LEU A 74 4.93 14.94 -15.40
C LEU A 74 6.06 14.02 -14.91
N PHE A 75 7.18 13.93 -15.64
CA PHE A 75 8.33 13.14 -15.24
C PHE A 75 9.01 13.71 -14.00
N ALA A 76 9.20 15.02 -13.92
CA ALA A 76 9.73 15.66 -12.71
C ALA A 76 8.83 15.41 -11.49
N TYR A 77 7.50 15.46 -11.66
CA TYR A 77 6.55 15.10 -10.62
C TYR A 77 6.72 13.65 -10.17
N PHE A 78 6.74 12.69 -11.11
CA PHE A 78 6.92 11.28 -10.76
C PHE A 78 8.29 11.03 -10.11
N ALA A 79 9.37 11.63 -10.60
CA ALA A 79 10.70 11.51 -10.01
C ALA A 79 10.72 12.07 -8.58
N PHE A 80 10.13 13.25 -8.36
CA PHE A 80 10.04 13.86 -7.03
C PHE A 80 9.24 12.98 -6.06
N VAL A 81 8.04 12.57 -6.47
CA VAL A 81 7.15 11.77 -5.63
C VAL A 81 7.79 10.42 -5.32
N THR A 82 8.36 9.71 -6.32
CA THR A 82 8.99 8.38 -6.13
C THR A 82 10.36 8.40 -5.45
N ALA A 83 11.04 9.55 -5.36
CA ALA A 83 12.40 9.64 -4.82
C ALA A 83 12.57 9.03 -3.42
N PRO A 84 11.69 9.27 -2.42
CA PRO A 84 11.79 8.62 -1.11
C PRO A 84 11.69 7.09 -1.21
N GLY A 85 10.87 6.56 -2.12
CA GLY A 85 10.76 5.13 -2.34
C GLY A 85 11.96 4.52 -3.05
N ALA A 86 12.56 5.23 -4.00
CA ALA A 86 13.82 4.82 -4.62
C ALA A 86 14.96 4.79 -3.58
N LEU A 87 15.06 5.80 -2.72
CA LEU A 87 16.02 5.82 -1.61
C LEU A 87 15.77 4.66 -0.63
N GLY A 88 14.51 4.39 -0.30
CA GLY A 88 14.10 3.24 0.50
C GLY A 88 14.54 1.91 -0.12
N ALA A 89 14.29 1.73 -1.41
CA ALA A 89 14.69 0.54 -2.17
C ALA A 89 16.22 0.34 -2.20
N VAL A 90 16.98 1.43 -2.36
CA VAL A 90 18.45 1.39 -2.27
C VAL A 90 18.91 0.95 -0.87
N ARG A 91 18.29 1.47 0.20
CA ARG A 91 18.60 1.06 1.59
C ARG A 91 18.31 -0.42 1.82
N ILE A 92 17.15 -0.91 1.35
CA ILE A 92 16.80 -2.34 1.39
C ILE A 92 17.88 -3.16 0.68
N GLY A 93 18.19 -2.82 -0.57
CA GLY A 93 19.22 -3.50 -1.37
C GLY A 93 20.58 -3.50 -0.70
N TRP A 94 20.99 -2.38 -0.12
CA TRP A 94 22.24 -2.22 0.63
C TRP A 94 22.33 -3.19 1.83
N PHE A 95 21.27 -3.26 2.65
CA PHE A 95 21.24 -4.19 3.78
C PHE A 95 21.22 -5.65 3.33
N HIS A 96 20.51 -6.00 2.26
CA HIS A 96 20.51 -7.35 1.70
C HIS A 96 21.88 -7.75 1.15
N VAL A 97 22.58 -6.85 0.45
CA VAL A 97 23.95 -7.09 -0.05
C VAL A 97 24.92 -7.26 1.12
N ARG A 98 24.86 -6.38 2.13
CA ARG A 98 25.71 -6.50 3.32
C ARG A 98 25.42 -7.77 4.12
N ALA A 99 24.17 -8.21 4.20
CA ALA A 99 23.80 -9.45 4.91
C ALA A 99 24.44 -10.70 4.28
N ARG A 100 24.68 -10.68 2.96
CA ARG A 100 25.39 -11.76 2.25
C ARG A 100 26.89 -11.78 2.53
N LEU A 101 27.49 -10.62 2.82
CA LEU A 101 28.93 -10.46 3.01
C LEU A 101 29.34 -10.40 4.49
N ALA A 102 28.41 -10.09 5.40
CA ALA A 102 28.69 -9.88 6.81
C ALA A 102 28.87 -11.20 7.57
N ARG A 103 29.95 -11.28 8.37
CA ARG A 103 30.16 -12.35 9.36
C ARG A 103 29.32 -12.15 10.63
N ASP A 104 29.00 -10.91 10.97
CA ASP A 104 28.19 -10.54 12.14
C ASP A 104 26.82 -10.02 11.69
N ARG A 105 25.83 -10.93 11.67
CA ARG A 105 24.46 -10.61 11.27
C ARG A 105 23.71 -9.81 12.34
N ALA A 106 23.99 -10.06 13.61
CA ALA A 106 23.30 -9.38 14.71
C ALA A 106 23.60 -7.88 14.69
N ARG A 107 24.86 -7.50 14.50
CA ARG A 107 25.25 -6.09 14.38
C ARG A 107 24.64 -5.40 13.15
N LEU A 108 24.57 -6.10 12.01
CA LEU A 108 23.96 -5.55 10.80
C LEU A 108 22.48 -5.26 11.01
N GLU A 109 21.77 -6.17 11.67
CA GLU A 109 20.35 -6.01 11.96
C GLU A 109 20.09 -4.90 12.97
N ALA A 110 20.96 -4.74 13.99
CA ALA A 110 20.90 -3.57 14.88
C ALA A 110 21.05 -2.25 14.12
N GLN A 111 22.02 -2.16 13.19
CA GLN A 111 22.20 -0.98 12.33
C GLN A 111 20.97 -0.73 11.45
N ARG A 112 20.33 -1.80 10.96
CA ARG A 112 19.10 -1.69 10.16
C ARG A 112 17.96 -1.11 10.99
N VAL A 113 17.81 -1.56 12.23
CA VAL A 113 16.78 -1.05 13.15
C VAL A 113 17.02 0.42 13.49
N GLU A 114 18.26 0.79 13.77
CA GLU A 114 18.64 2.18 14.03
C GLU A 114 18.34 3.10 12.82
N ALA A 115 18.61 2.62 11.60
CA ALA A 115 18.36 3.36 10.38
C ALA A 115 16.87 3.65 10.10
N MET A 116 15.95 2.94 10.77
CA MET A 116 14.50 3.20 10.68
C MET A 116 14.07 4.44 11.48
N GLY A 117 14.89 4.93 12.41
CA GLY A 117 14.62 6.17 13.17
C GLY A 117 13.70 5.97 14.38
N LYS A 118 12.75 6.89 14.59
CA LYS A 118 11.90 6.92 15.80
C LYS A 118 10.59 6.16 15.61
N ARG A 119 10.06 5.65 16.71
CA ARG A 119 8.78 4.93 16.77
C ARG A 119 7.62 5.85 17.13
N THR A 120 7.06 6.52 16.14
CA THR A 120 5.96 7.48 16.34
C THR A 120 4.77 7.23 15.43
N ALA A 121 4.87 6.27 14.52
CA ALA A 121 3.80 6.01 13.56
C ALA A 121 2.72 5.12 14.17
N SER A 122 1.51 5.28 13.65
CA SER A 122 0.35 4.45 13.98
C SER A 122 -0.56 4.29 12.78
N ALA A 123 -1.05 3.07 12.57
CA ALA A 123 -2.08 2.75 11.59
C ALA A 123 -3.34 2.29 12.33
N ARG A 124 -4.53 2.63 11.83
CA ARG A 124 -5.80 2.29 12.48
C ARG A 124 -6.82 1.83 11.44
N ALA A 125 -7.50 0.74 11.75
CA ALA A 125 -8.58 0.19 10.92
C ALA A 125 -9.69 -0.39 11.79
N ALA A 126 -10.89 -0.52 11.23
CA ALA A 126 -12.04 -1.12 11.90
C ALA A 126 -12.55 -2.34 11.13
N PHE A 127 -12.74 -3.44 11.85
CA PHE A 127 -13.34 -4.68 11.34
C PHE A 127 -14.87 -4.63 11.37
N ASP A 128 -15.51 -5.46 10.56
CA ASP A 128 -16.95 -5.71 10.59
C ASP A 128 -17.42 -6.41 11.87
N ARG A 129 -16.50 -7.07 12.58
CA ARG A 129 -16.76 -7.84 13.82
C ARG A 129 -15.85 -7.39 14.94
N ALA A 130 -16.32 -7.48 16.18
CA ALA A 130 -15.48 -7.26 17.34
C ALA A 130 -14.54 -8.47 17.55
N VAL A 131 -13.27 -8.24 17.84
CA VAL A 131 -12.28 -9.30 18.09
C VAL A 131 -11.93 -9.31 19.57
N GLU A 132 -12.31 -10.37 20.27
CA GLU A 132 -12.18 -10.51 21.72
C GLU A 132 -11.39 -11.77 22.08
N LEU A 133 -10.77 -11.80 23.28
CA LEU A 133 -10.13 -13.00 23.82
C LEU A 133 -11.10 -13.77 24.70
N GLU A 134 -11.03 -15.10 24.61
CA GLU A 134 -11.75 -16.01 25.49
C GLU A 134 -11.41 -15.72 26.96
N GLY A 135 -12.44 -15.58 27.80
CA GLY A 135 -12.28 -15.27 29.23
C GLY A 135 -12.05 -13.78 29.56
N ALA A 136 -11.95 -12.90 28.57
CA ALA A 136 -11.79 -11.45 28.77
C ALA A 136 -12.69 -10.61 27.82
N PRO A 137 -14.02 -10.82 27.85
CA PRO A 137 -14.93 -10.13 26.94
C PRO A 137 -14.91 -8.61 27.16
N GLY A 138 -14.98 -7.87 26.06
CA GLY A 138 -14.98 -6.41 26.07
C GLY A 138 -13.69 -5.72 26.55
N LYS A 139 -12.62 -6.47 26.87
CA LYS A 139 -11.33 -5.89 27.26
C LYS A 139 -10.39 -5.78 26.05
N PRO A 140 -9.65 -4.65 25.92
CA PRO A 140 -8.62 -4.55 24.89
C PRO A 140 -7.49 -5.54 25.18
N TRP A 141 -6.87 -6.03 24.12
CA TRP A 141 -5.72 -6.92 24.20
C TRP A 141 -4.68 -6.56 23.15
N GLU A 142 -3.42 -6.92 23.42
CA GLU A 142 -2.28 -6.51 22.61
C GLU A 142 -1.39 -7.71 22.28
N ILE A 143 -0.80 -7.66 21.09
CA ILE A 143 0.32 -8.51 20.69
C ILE A 143 1.53 -7.64 20.36
N GLU A 144 2.70 -8.10 20.76
CA GLU A 144 3.95 -7.41 20.44
C GLU A 144 4.40 -7.81 19.02
N ILE A 145 4.67 -6.82 18.16
CA ILE A 145 5.20 -7.06 16.82
C ILE A 145 6.70 -7.23 16.99
N ARG A 146 7.18 -8.45 17.25
CA ARG A 146 8.59 -8.71 17.54
C ARG A 146 9.08 -10.00 16.91
N ASP A 147 10.37 -10.00 16.62
CA ASP A 147 11.15 -11.20 16.31
C ASP A 147 12.34 -11.31 17.27
N GLU A 148 13.27 -12.21 16.97
CA GLU A 148 14.50 -12.42 17.74
C GLU A 148 15.44 -11.21 17.72
N VAL A 149 15.25 -10.26 16.79
CA VAL A 149 16.13 -9.11 16.60
C VAL A 149 15.62 -7.91 17.39
N ALA A 150 14.37 -7.52 17.17
CA ALA A 150 13.80 -6.32 17.76
C ALA A 150 12.28 -6.34 17.80
N SER A 151 11.74 -5.66 18.80
CA SER A 151 10.35 -5.21 18.78
C SER A 151 10.20 -4.10 17.73
N LEU A 152 9.19 -4.17 16.88
CA LEU A 152 8.85 -3.18 15.86
C LEU A 152 7.66 -2.31 16.27
N GLY A 153 6.99 -2.65 17.38
CA GLY A 153 5.83 -1.95 17.93
C GLY A 153 4.83 -2.94 18.50
N ARG A 154 3.57 -2.52 18.60
CA ARG A 154 2.48 -3.34 19.14
C ARG A 154 1.26 -3.28 18.24
N LEU A 155 0.48 -4.34 18.26
CA LEU A 155 -0.83 -4.38 17.63
C LEU A 155 -1.88 -4.53 18.73
N ARG A 156 -2.77 -3.55 18.84
CA ARG A 156 -3.84 -3.51 19.83
C ARG A 156 -5.17 -3.78 19.17
N PHE A 157 -5.93 -4.70 19.75
CA PHE A 157 -7.32 -4.98 19.40
C PHE A 157 -8.22 -4.43 20.50
N ASP A 158 -9.21 -3.64 20.10
CA ASP A 158 -10.17 -3.04 21.02
C ASP A 158 -11.57 -3.12 20.40
N GLY A 159 -12.23 -4.27 20.64
CA GLY A 159 -13.49 -4.58 19.97
C GLY A 159 -13.32 -4.65 18.46
N VAL A 160 -13.97 -3.75 17.74
CA VAL A 160 -13.88 -3.68 16.27
C VAL A 160 -12.60 -3.00 15.78
N ARG A 161 -11.88 -2.29 16.66
CA ARG A 161 -10.70 -1.51 16.28
C ARG A 161 -9.46 -2.39 16.28
N VAL A 162 -8.59 -2.16 15.29
CA VAL A 162 -7.21 -2.64 15.29
C VAL A 162 -6.26 -1.48 15.07
N GLU A 163 -5.27 -1.37 15.94
CA GLU A 163 -4.31 -0.27 15.95
C GLU A 163 -2.88 -0.77 15.99
N GLN A 164 -2.06 -0.28 15.07
CA GLN A 164 -0.62 -0.43 15.12
C GLN A 164 -0.06 0.72 15.97
N LEU A 165 0.60 0.42 17.08
CA LEU A 165 1.07 1.39 18.06
C LEU A 165 2.59 1.39 18.17
N GLY A 166 3.17 2.60 18.17
CA GLY A 166 4.60 2.79 18.42
C GLY A 166 5.47 2.08 17.40
N THR A 167 5.12 2.18 16.12
CA THR A 167 5.91 1.62 15.02
C THR A 167 6.81 2.65 14.38
N PHE A 168 7.86 2.17 13.70
CA PHE A 168 8.72 3.03 12.89
C PHE A 168 7.97 3.61 11.68
N ARG A 169 7.00 2.87 11.15
CA ARG A 169 6.13 3.29 10.07
C ARG A 169 4.77 2.62 10.18
N ALA A 170 3.72 3.38 9.85
CA ALA A 170 2.36 2.86 9.71
C ALA A 170 2.30 1.96 8.47
N SER A 171 1.60 0.82 8.57
CA SER A 171 1.35 -0.03 7.41
C SER A 171 -0.06 -0.57 7.43
N ASN A 172 -0.87 -0.11 6.48
CA ASN A 172 -2.18 -0.67 6.23
C ASN A 172 -2.12 -2.03 5.52
N THR A 173 -1.05 -2.29 4.76
CA THR A 173 -0.78 -3.63 4.21
C THR A 173 -0.60 -4.66 5.33
N PHE A 174 0.05 -4.27 6.44
CA PHE A 174 0.19 -5.13 7.61
C PHE A 174 -1.15 -5.40 8.30
N LEU A 175 -2.01 -4.39 8.43
CA LEU A 175 -3.36 -4.59 8.98
C LEU A 175 -4.20 -5.52 8.09
N GLY A 176 -4.09 -5.40 6.76
CA GLY A 176 -4.71 -6.35 5.82
C GLY A 176 -4.15 -7.77 5.92
N TYR A 177 -2.85 -7.93 6.18
CA TYR A 177 -2.25 -9.25 6.50
C TYR A 177 -2.84 -9.85 7.78
N VAL A 178 -2.99 -9.05 8.83
CA VAL A 178 -3.61 -9.48 10.10
C VAL A 178 -5.06 -9.92 9.88
N GLU A 179 -5.84 -9.16 9.11
CA GLU A 179 -7.22 -9.52 8.74
C GLU A 179 -7.27 -10.90 8.09
N GLN A 180 -6.43 -11.12 7.07
CA GLN A 180 -6.35 -12.39 6.35
C GLN A 180 -5.96 -13.53 7.31
N LYS A 181 -5.01 -13.31 8.20
CA LYS A 181 -4.58 -14.32 9.18
C LYS A 181 -5.66 -14.65 10.20
N LEU A 182 -6.40 -13.65 10.69
CA LEU A 182 -7.56 -13.89 11.56
C LEU A 182 -8.61 -14.73 10.83
N ARG A 183 -8.88 -14.44 9.55
CA ARG A 183 -9.79 -15.22 8.72
C ARG A 183 -9.34 -16.68 8.57
N ASP A 184 -8.06 -16.90 8.27
CA ASP A 184 -7.50 -18.22 8.04
C ASP A 184 -7.44 -19.06 9.32
N LEU A 185 -7.05 -18.45 10.45
CA LEU A 185 -6.93 -19.12 11.75
C LEU A 185 -8.28 -19.47 12.36
N THR A 186 -9.25 -18.56 12.25
CA THR A 186 -10.57 -18.76 12.86
C THR A 186 -11.57 -19.46 11.93
N ARG A 187 -11.31 -19.49 10.62
CA ARG A 187 -12.26 -19.91 9.57
C ARG A 187 -13.57 -19.12 9.59
N HIS A 188 -13.56 -17.93 10.19
CA HIS A 188 -14.69 -17.01 10.17
C HIS A 188 -14.41 -15.89 9.18
N GLU A 189 -15.45 -15.43 8.49
CA GLU A 189 -15.34 -14.22 7.69
C GLU A 189 -15.15 -13.01 8.61
N ILE A 190 -14.05 -12.31 8.42
CA ILE A 190 -13.75 -11.02 9.03
C ILE A 190 -13.15 -10.13 7.94
N SER A 191 -13.55 -8.87 7.92
CA SER A 191 -13.10 -7.90 6.91
C SER A 191 -12.91 -6.51 7.50
N ILE A 192 -11.88 -5.80 7.05
CA ILE A 192 -11.73 -4.38 7.35
C ILE A 192 -12.75 -3.57 6.55
N VAL A 193 -13.57 -2.79 7.25
CA VAL A 193 -14.65 -1.99 6.64
C VAL A 193 -14.24 -0.52 6.50
N GLN A 194 -13.46 -0.01 7.45
CA GLN A 194 -13.02 1.38 7.47
C GLN A 194 -11.54 1.49 7.81
N TRP A 195 -10.86 2.37 7.10
CA TRP A 195 -9.46 2.74 7.28
C TRP A 195 -9.40 4.17 7.79
N ALA A 196 -8.66 4.44 8.86
CA ALA A 196 -8.56 5.79 9.40
C ALA A 196 -7.71 6.72 8.51
N SER A 197 -6.85 6.14 7.65
CA SER A 197 -5.91 6.87 6.79
C SER A 197 -6.56 7.53 5.58
N THR A 198 -7.62 6.95 5.02
CA THR A 198 -8.38 7.53 3.90
C THR A 198 -9.56 8.37 4.39
N HIS A 199 -10.33 7.86 5.36
CA HIS A 199 -11.56 8.51 5.81
C HIS A 199 -11.70 8.49 7.34
N GLU A 200 -10.93 9.36 8.03
CA GLU A 200 -10.92 9.41 9.50
C GLU A 200 -12.31 9.65 10.11
N GLN A 201 -13.11 10.55 9.52
CA GLN A 201 -14.45 10.85 10.04
C GLN A 201 -15.39 9.65 9.94
N GLU A 202 -15.40 8.95 8.80
CA GLU A 202 -16.21 7.74 8.63
C GLU A 202 -15.76 6.61 9.55
N TYR A 203 -14.45 6.46 9.73
CA TYR A 203 -13.88 5.53 10.70
C TYR A 203 -14.38 5.82 12.12
N LEU A 204 -14.30 7.08 12.57
CA LEU A 204 -14.74 7.46 13.92
C LEU A 204 -16.24 7.26 14.11
N MET A 205 -17.06 7.62 13.11
CA MET A 205 -18.50 7.39 13.15
C MET A 205 -18.83 5.90 13.23
N TYR A 206 -18.15 5.08 12.43
CA TYR A 206 -18.35 3.64 12.43
C TYR A 206 -18.04 3.05 13.81
N VAL A 207 -16.86 3.35 14.35
CA VAL A 207 -16.40 2.89 15.67
C VAL A 207 -17.35 3.33 16.79
N ALA A 208 -17.75 4.60 16.81
CA ALA A 208 -18.67 5.12 17.83
C ALA A 208 -20.02 4.40 17.78
N SER A 209 -20.57 4.17 16.58
CA SER A 209 -21.84 3.47 16.44
C SER A 209 -21.78 2.00 16.87
N THR A 210 -20.68 1.31 16.53
CA THR A 210 -20.47 -0.09 16.93
C THR A 210 -20.29 -0.24 18.43
N GLU A 211 -19.58 0.69 19.06
CA GLU A 211 -19.40 0.66 20.51
C GLU A 211 -20.65 1.02 21.28
N ALA A 212 -21.46 1.94 20.77
CA ALA A 212 -22.77 2.21 21.32
C ALA A 212 -23.65 0.95 21.27
N SER A 213 -23.69 0.25 20.12
CA SER A 213 -24.41 -1.02 19.98
C SER A 213 -23.90 -2.09 20.95
N ARG A 214 -22.58 -2.27 21.06
CA ARG A 214 -21.99 -3.26 21.99
C ARG A 214 -22.28 -2.91 23.46
N SER A 215 -22.17 -1.65 23.83
CA SER A 215 -22.47 -1.18 25.19
C SER A 215 -23.94 -1.39 25.54
N LEU A 216 -24.85 -1.11 24.60
CA LEU A 216 -26.27 -1.39 24.75
C LEU A 216 -26.54 -2.90 24.90
N GLY A 217 -25.89 -3.74 24.08
CA GLY A 217 -25.97 -5.19 24.19
C GLY A 217 -25.51 -5.70 25.56
N ALA A 218 -24.39 -5.19 26.06
CA ALA A 218 -23.88 -5.53 27.39
C ALA A 218 -24.87 -5.14 28.50
N ALA A 219 -25.49 -3.96 28.42
CA ALA A 219 -26.50 -3.52 29.38
C ALA A 219 -27.78 -4.38 29.34
N LEU A 220 -28.14 -4.90 28.17
CA LEU A 220 -29.32 -5.75 27.95
C LEU A 220 -29.04 -7.25 28.11
N GLY A 221 -27.79 -7.66 28.33
CA GLY A 221 -27.40 -9.07 28.40
C GLY A 221 -27.53 -9.82 27.06
N VAL A 222 -27.45 -9.11 25.93
CA VAL A 222 -27.57 -9.68 24.57
C VAL A 222 -26.37 -9.33 23.71
N THR A 223 -26.02 -10.23 22.78
CA THR A 223 -24.98 -9.97 21.79
C THR A 223 -25.52 -9.05 20.69
N ALA A 224 -25.32 -7.74 20.88
CA ALA A 224 -25.82 -6.72 19.95
C ALA A 224 -24.94 -6.49 18.71
N TRP A 225 -23.72 -7.05 18.67
CA TRP A 225 -22.83 -6.96 17.51
C TRP A 225 -22.10 -8.29 17.25
N PRO A 226 -21.87 -8.68 15.98
CA PRO A 226 -21.06 -9.85 15.66
C PRO A 226 -19.68 -9.80 16.33
N THR A 227 -19.35 -10.85 17.07
CA THR A 227 -18.11 -10.94 17.85
C THR A 227 -17.37 -12.22 17.50
N LEU A 228 -16.08 -12.09 17.20
CA LEU A 228 -15.12 -13.16 16.99
C LEU A 228 -14.33 -13.35 18.28
N VAL A 229 -14.54 -14.48 18.95
CA VAL A 229 -13.82 -14.83 20.17
C VAL A 229 -12.63 -15.70 19.81
N LEU A 230 -11.43 -15.24 20.14
CA LEU A 230 -10.18 -15.95 19.92
C LEU A 230 -9.78 -16.72 21.17
N SER A 231 -9.42 -18.00 20.97
CA SER A 231 -8.74 -18.78 22.00
C SER A 231 -7.30 -18.29 22.20
N GLU A 232 -6.73 -18.58 23.37
CA GLU A 232 -5.32 -18.25 23.66
C GLU A 232 -4.35 -18.96 22.71
N ASP A 233 -4.70 -20.14 22.19
CA ASP A 233 -3.90 -20.85 21.18
C ASP A 233 -3.91 -20.11 19.84
N THR A 234 -5.07 -19.59 19.42
CA THR A 234 -5.20 -18.78 18.21
C THR A 234 -4.39 -17.50 18.32
N ARG A 235 -4.43 -16.85 19.48
CA ARG A 235 -3.61 -15.66 19.77
C ARG A 235 -2.11 -15.97 19.64
N LYS A 236 -1.63 -17.05 20.27
CA LYS A 236 -0.22 -17.45 20.18
C LYS A 236 0.19 -17.80 18.75
N GLN A 237 -0.70 -18.39 17.97
CA GLN A 237 -0.43 -18.67 16.57
C GLN A 237 -0.34 -17.38 15.74
N LEU A 238 -1.23 -16.41 15.99
CA LEU A 238 -1.14 -15.09 15.37
C LEU A 238 0.17 -14.38 15.73
N GLU A 239 0.61 -14.44 17.00
CA GLU A 239 1.90 -13.89 17.44
C GLU A 239 3.09 -14.49 16.67
N ARG A 240 3.09 -15.82 16.46
CA ARG A 240 4.13 -16.49 15.65
C ARG A 240 4.11 -16.01 14.20
N GLU A 241 2.94 -15.98 13.57
CA GLU A 241 2.78 -15.54 12.18
C GLU A 241 3.17 -14.06 11.98
N VAL A 242 2.91 -13.20 12.98
CA VAL A 242 3.36 -11.81 12.98
C VAL A 242 4.88 -11.72 13.13
N SER A 243 5.47 -12.57 13.97
CA SER A 243 6.93 -12.64 14.14
C SER A 243 7.64 -13.00 12.82
N GLU A 244 7.08 -13.91 12.04
CA GLU A 244 7.65 -14.33 10.75
C GLU A 244 7.69 -13.21 9.70
N VAL A 245 6.77 -12.23 9.77
CA VAL A 245 6.71 -11.10 8.83
C VAL A 245 7.58 -9.92 9.28
N CYS A 246 8.07 -9.90 10.52
CA CYS A 246 8.87 -8.79 11.05
C CYS A 246 10.09 -8.44 10.17
N GLY A 247 10.75 -9.43 9.58
CA GLY A 247 11.85 -9.20 8.65
C GLY A 247 11.46 -8.42 7.39
N ALA A 248 10.23 -8.60 6.89
CA ALA A 248 9.68 -7.86 5.77
C ALA A 248 9.08 -6.50 6.18
N LEU A 249 8.50 -6.40 7.38
CA LEU A 249 8.07 -5.11 7.95
C LEU A 249 9.25 -4.15 8.12
N ARG A 250 10.42 -4.67 8.50
CA ARG A 250 11.67 -3.88 8.55
C ARG A 250 12.08 -3.34 7.16
N ASP A 251 11.82 -4.07 6.08
CA ASP A 251 12.06 -3.58 4.71
C ASP A 251 11.02 -2.53 4.31
N GLU A 252 9.75 -2.80 4.58
CA GLU A 252 8.64 -1.90 4.29
C GLU A 252 8.77 -0.55 5.01
N ALA A 253 9.31 -0.52 6.23
CA ALA A 253 9.54 0.71 6.97
C ALA A 253 10.43 1.72 6.21
N PHE A 254 11.28 1.27 5.29
CA PHE A 254 12.08 2.15 4.42
C PHE A 254 11.32 2.70 3.22
N LEU A 255 10.18 2.11 2.83
CA LEU A 255 9.38 2.51 1.68
C LEU A 255 8.30 3.53 2.09
N PRO A 256 7.95 4.49 1.22
CA PRO A 256 6.86 5.41 1.49
C PRO A 256 5.52 4.67 1.58
N ASP A 257 4.65 5.16 2.46
CA ASP A 257 3.29 4.67 2.56
C ASP A 257 2.44 5.52 1.62
N TRP A 258 2.07 4.96 0.47
CA TRP A 258 1.21 5.61 -0.51
C TRP A 258 -0.13 4.91 -0.52
N GLU A 259 -1.18 5.70 -0.36
CA GLU A 259 -2.54 5.22 -0.44
C GLU A 259 -3.25 5.92 -1.58
N PHE A 260 -4.05 5.15 -2.30
CA PHE A 260 -4.78 5.62 -3.46
C PHE A 260 -6.26 5.33 -3.25
N GLU A 261 -7.07 6.35 -3.42
CA GLU A 261 -8.50 6.18 -3.67
C GLU A 261 -8.70 5.97 -5.16
N GLY A 262 -9.53 4.99 -5.50
CA GLY A 262 -9.81 4.64 -6.89
C GLY A 262 -11.22 5.00 -7.26
N GLU A 263 -11.42 5.73 -8.35
CA GLU A 263 -12.73 5.83 -8.98
C GLU A 263 -12.68 5.07 -10.30
N HIS A 264 -13.29 3.88 -10.33
CA HIS A 264 -13.42 3.11 -11.56
C HIS A 264 -14.60 3.66 -12.36
N LYS A 265 -14.30 4.41 -13.42
CA LYS A 265 -15.31 4.91 -14.37
C LYS A 265 -15.34 4.00 -15.60
N LEU A 266 -16.48 3.37 -15.84
CA LEU A 266 -16.78 2.73 -17.11
C LEU A 266 -17.70 3.66 -17.90
N PRO A 267 -17.20 4.35 -18.94
CA PRO A 267 -18.06 5.14 -19.81
C PRO A 267 -18.94 4.20 -20.63
N ILE A 268 -20.27 4.30 -20.48
CA ILE A 268 -21.23 3.58 -21.34
C ILE A 268 -21.27 4.23 -22.74
N ILE A 269 -20.95 5.52 -22.83
CA ILE A 269 -20.83 6.30 -24.06
C ILE A 269 -19.48 7.06 -24.02
N PRO A 270 -18.67 7.04 -25.11
CA PRO A 270 -17.39 7.76 -25.16
C PRO A 270 -17.58 9.29 -25.04
N GLU A 271 -16.61 9.97 -24.42
CA GLU A 271 -16.63 11.42 -24.28
C GLU A 271 -16.57 12.14 -25.64
N PRO A 272 -17.30 13.27 -25.83
CA PRO A 272 -17.84 14.19 -24.81
C PRO A 272 -19.33 13.99 -24.45
N LEU A 273 -20.00 12.93 -24.93
CA LEU A 273 -21.44 12.69 -24.72
C LEU A 273 -21.78 11.88 -23.46
N GLY A 274 -20.83 11.74 -22.53
CA GLY A 274 -20.90 10.88 -21.34
C GLY A 274 -21.91 11.34 -20.27
N ILE A 275 -23.21 11.28 -20.59
CA ILE A 275 -24.31 11.63 -19.67
C ILE A 275 -24.52 10.54 -18.60
N ILE A 276 -24.07 9.31 -18.88
CA ILE A 276 -24.22 8.15 -17.98
C ILE A 276 -22.89 7.41 -17.91
N SER A 277 -22.19 7.56 -16.78
CA SER A 277 -21.04 6.75 -16.40
C SER A 277 -21.41 5.85 -15.23
N LEU A 278 -21.06 4.56 -15.31
CA LEU A 278 -21.01 3.73 -14.12
C LEU A 278 -19.70 4.04 -13.40
N SER A 279 -19.78 4.79 -12.30
CA SER A 279 -18.64 4.97 -11.40
C SER A 279 -18.77 4.02 -10.22
N ARG A 280 -17.66 3.37 -9.88
CA ARG A 280 -17.50 2.64 -8.63
C ARG A 280 -16.32 3.25 -7.90
N SER A 281 -16.59 3.90 -6.77
CA SER A 281 -15.55 4.32 -5.85
C SER A 281 -15.07 3.09 -5.06
N GLU A 282 -13.76 2.89 -5.07
CA GLU A 282 -13.06 1.97 -4.18
C GLU A 282 -12.34 2.81 -3.14
N ARG A 283 -12.70 2.58 -1.87
CA ARG A 283 -12.17 3.32 -0.72
C ARG A 283 -10.67 3.14 -0.51
N ARG A 284 -10.08 2.08 -1.07
CA ARG A 284 -8.64 1.82 -1.07
C ARG A 284 -8.28 0.95 -2.28
N VAL A 285 -7.35 1.42 -3.11
CA VAL A 285 -6.75 0.62 -4.19
C VAL A 285 -5.38 0.14 -3.75
N ASP A 286 -5.05 -1.10 -4.11
CA ASP A 286 -3.74 -1.68 -3.85
C ASP A 286 -2.61 -0.79 -4.45
N PRO A 287 -1.72 -0.23 -3.62
CA PRO A 287 -0.60 0.60 -4.08
C PRO A 287 0.30 -0.14 -5.08
N LEU A 288 0.47 -1.45 -4.92
CA LEU A 288 1.27 -2.25 -5.84
C LEU A 288 0.69 -2.22 -7.26
N SER A 289 -0.62 -2.43 -7.37
CA SER A 289 -1.34 -2.45 -8.65
C SER A 289 -1.33 -1.07 -9.31
N SER A 290 -1.66 -0.02 -8.56
CA SER A 290 -1.68 1.37 -9.06
C SER A 290 -0.30 1.82 -9.54
N MET A 291 0.74 1.54 -8.75
CA MET A 291 2.10 1.92 -9.13
C MET A 291 2.65 1.08 -10.29
N THR A 292 2.25 -0.19 -10.40
CA THR A 292 2.59 -1.02 -11.57
C THR A 292 1.96 -0.45 -12.84
N ALA A 293 0.69 -0.03 -12.77
CA ALA A 293 0.02 0.62 -13.89
C ALA A 293 0.72 1.94 -14.27
N ALA A 294 1.09 2.76 -13.29
CA ALA A 294 1.87 3.98 -13.53
C ALA A 294 3.22 3.69 -14.19
N LEU A 295 3.94 2.66 -13.74
CA LEU A 295 5.21 2.23 -14.34
C LEU A 295 5.05 1.76 -15.79
N ILE A 296 4.01 1.00 -16.10
CA ILE A 296 3.72 0.57 -17.47
C ILE A 296 3.46 1.80 -18.35
N THR A 297 2.60 2.73 -17.91
CA THR A 297 2.27 3.94 -18.66
C THR A 297 3.50 4.81 -18.90
N ILE A 298 4.27 5.14 -17.85
CA ILE A 298 5.48 5.95 -17.96
C ILE A 298 6.54 5.25 -18.81
N GLY A 299 6.70 3.93 -18.66
CA GLY A 299 7.60 3.12 -19.49
C GLY A 299 7.22 3.12 -20.96
N LEU A 300 5.92 3.06 -21.30
CA LEU A 300 5.44 3.16 -22.67
C LEU A 300 5.72 4.54 -23.27
N VAL A 301 5.51 5.63 -22.51
CA VAL A 301 5.81 7.00 -22.97
C VAL A 301 7.30 7.16 -23.24
N VAL A 302 8.17 6.73 -22.31
CA VAL A 302 9.62 6.78 -22.52
C VAL A 302 10.05 5.89 -23.70
N GLY A 303 9.46 4.70 -23.83
CA GLY A 303 9.69 3.81 -24.97
C GLY A 303 9.33 4.46 -26.30
N LEU A 304 8.22 5.21 -26.35
CA LEU A 304 7.80 5.96 -27.53
C LEU A 304 8.79 7.10 -27.84
N ILE A 305 9.23 7.84 -26.83
CA ILE A 305 10.26 8.89 -26.98
C ILE A 305 11.54 8.28 -27.57
N CYS A 306 12.03 7.17 -27.02
CA CYS A 306 13.18 6.43 -27.54
C CYS A 306 12.97 5.94 -28.97
N PHE A 307 11.79 5.37 -29.27
CA PHE A 307 11.44 4.87 -30.59
C PHE A 307 11.48 5.98 -31.64
N PHE A 308 10.93 7.15 -31.31
CA PHE A 308 11.12 8.33 -32.12
C PHE A 308 12.61 8.56 -32.23
N LEU A 309 13.33 8.97 -31.18
CA LEU A 309 14.78 9.30 -31.28
C LEU A 309 15.67 8.32 -32.09
N ALA A 310 15.35 7.02 -32.11
CA ALA A 310 16.10 5.99 -32.83
C ALA A 310 15.79 5.85 -34.35
N ARG A 311 14.68 6.39 -34.89
CA ARG A 311 14.28 6.19 -36.31
C ARG A 311 14.26 7.48 -37.17
N PRO A 312 15.34 7.83 -37.88
CA PRO A 312 15.32 8.82 -38.96
C PRO A 312 14.40 8.40 -40.13
N PRO A 313 13.91 9.32 -41.00
CA PRO A 313 14.52 10.61 -41.33
C PRO A 313 13.92 11.80 -40.57
N TRP A 314 14.80 12.55 -39.90
CA TRP A 314 14.51 13.74 -39.08
C TRP A 314 14.41 15.04 -39.86
N ILE A 315 14.47 14.93 -41.19
CA ILE A 315 14.41 16.03 -42.13
C ILE A 315 13.23 15.70 -43.05
N PRO A 316 12.20 16.56 -43.15
CA PRO A 316 11.35 16.51 -44.34
C PRO A 316 12.28 16.78 -45.51
N GLY A 317 12.45 15.78 -46.38
CA GLY A 317 13.21 15.93 -47.61
C GLY A 317 12.80 17.21 -48.34
N ARG A 318 13.82 17.82 -48.94
CA ARG A 318 13.69 18.80 -50.03
C ARG A 318 12.65 18.38 -51.07
#